data_AF-A0A2G9TJB0-F1
#
_entry.id   AF-A0A2G9TJB0-F1
#
_cell.length_a   1.000
_cell.length_b   1.000
_cell.length_c   1.000
_cell.angle_alpha   90.00
_cell.angle_beta   90.00
_cell.angle_gamma   90.00
#
_symmetry.space_group_name_H-M   'P 1'
#
loop_
_entity.id
_entity.type
_entity.pdbx_description
1 polymer ?
#
loop_
_entity_poly.entity_id
_entity_poly.type
_entity_poly.pdbx_seq_one_letter_code
_entity_poly.pdbx_strand_id
1 'polypeptide(L)'
;FIIYSFPLINISAAVFCARMYINREKSAARRLLYYGCCLHIVANLLATAAFLYAGARNYPGGDAIAHLQWTQRVDANKPVSVYIDNACAQTGVSRFMQLYDAWE
;
A
#
# COMPACT_ATOMS: atom_id res chain seq x y z
N PHE A 1 -3.01 -17.08 -3.68
CA PHE A 1 -4.31 -17.69 -3.33
C PHE A 1 -4.81 -17.38 -1.92
N ILE A 2 -3.96 -16.88 -0.99
CA ILE A 2 -4.37 -16.60 0.42
C ILE A 2 -5.19 -15.32 0.64
N ILE A 3 -5.33 -14.46 -0.38
CA ILE A 3 -5.81 -13.08 -0.20
C ILE A 3 -7.26 -13.03 0.29
N TYR A 4 -8.06 -14.04 -0.05
CA TYR A 4 -9.46 -14.16 0.35
C TYR A 4 -9.65 -14.52 1.82
N SER A 5 -8.60 -15.02 2.50
CA SER A 5 -8.66 -15.33 3.93
C SER A 5 -8.50 -14.07 4.80
N PHE A 6 -7.86 -13.01 4.30
CA PHE A 6 -7.60 -11.80 5.08
C PHE A 6 -8.86 -11.08 5.58
N PRO A 7 -9.93 -10.89 4.77
CA PRO A 7 -11.16 -10.28 5.27
C PRO A 7 -11.77 -11.04 6.46
N LEU A 8 -11.74 -12.39 6.44
CA LEU A 8 -12.31 -13.22 7.51
C LEU A 8 -11.53 -13.07 8.83
N ILE A 9 -10.20 -13.01 8.76
CA ILE A 9 -9.33 -12.79 9.92
C ILE A 9 -9.52 -11.37 10.46
N ASN A 10 -9.62 -10.36 9.58
CA ASN A 10 -9.84 -8.98 9.97
C ASN A 10 -11.18 -8.76 10.68
N ILE A 11 -12.27 -9.42 10.22
CA ILE A 11 -13.56 -9.36 10.91
C ILE A 11 -13.42 -9.94 12.32
N SER A 12 -12.76 -11.09 12.45
CA SER A 12 -12.53 -11.74 13.75
C SER A 12 -11.75 -10.84 14.72
N ALA A 13 -10.67 -10.20 14.23
CA ALA A 13 -9.87 -9.26 14.99
C ALA A 13 -10.67 -8.00 15.38
N ALA A 14 -11.44 -7.42 14.44
CA ALA A 14 -12.27 -6.25 14.70
C ALA A 14 -13.33 -6.53 15.79
N VAL A 15 -13.98 -7.68 15.73
CA VAL A 15 -14.95 -8.12 16.73
C VAL A 15 -14.29 -8.29 18.11
N PHE A 16 -13.08 -8.84 18.18
CA PHE A 16 -12.32 -8.93 19.43
C PHE A 16 -12.01 -7.54 20.01
N CYS A 17 -11.47 -6.62 19.19
CA CYS A 17 -11.19 -5.25 19.61
C CYS A 17 -12.44 -4.53 20.12
N ALA A 18 -13.57 -4.66 19.41
CA ALA A 18 -14.86 -4.08 19.83
C ALA A 18 -15.33 -4.62 21.19
N ARG A 19 -15.20 -5.94 21.41
CA ARG A 19 -15.56 -6.57 22.68
C ARG A 19 -14.67 -6.11 23.83
N MET A 20 -13.37 -5.90 23.58
CA MET A 20 -12.44 -5.34 24.59
C MET A 20 -12.80 -3.89 24.91
N TYR A 21 -13.13 -3.08 23.91
CA TYR A 21 -13.60 -1.70 24.12
C TYR A 21 -14.88 -1.63 24.95
N ILE A 22 -15.92 -2.40 24.60
CA ILE A 22 -17.21 -2.39 25.31
C ILE A 22 -17.06 -2.87 26.76
N ASN A 23 -16.24 -3.87 27.01
CA ASN A 23 -16.10 -4.49 28.34
C ASN A 23 -14.91 -3.95 29.17
N ARG A 24 -14.26 -2.87 28.74
CA ARG A 24 -13.01 -2.37 29.33
C ARG A 24 -13.09 -2.07 30.83
N GLU A 25 -14.23 -1.58 31.31
CA GLU A 25 -14.40 -1.19 32.72
C GLU A 25 -14.78 -2.37 33.64
N LYS A 26 -15.04 -3.56 33.09
CA LYS A 26 -15.48 -4.71 33.89
C LYS A 26 -14.36 -5.35 34.72
N SER A 27 -13.09 -5.10 34.39
CA SER A 27 -11.93 -5.63 35.11
C SER A 27 -10.65 -4.92 34.66
N ALA A 28 -9.68 -4.79 35.57
CA ALA A 28 -8.34 -4.27 35.25
C ALA A 28 -7.66 -5.04 34.10
N ALA A 29 -7.85 -6.37 34.03
CA ALA A 29 -7.30 -7.18 32.95
C ALA A 29 -7.90 -6.81 31.58
N ARG A 30 -9.22 -6.57 31.52
CA ARG A 30 -9.89 -6.14 30.28
C ARG A 30 -9.48 -4.74 29.87
N ARG A 31 -9.25 -3.85 30.84
CA ARG A 31 -8.72 -2.51 30.59
C ARG A 31 -7.31 -2.58 30.00
N LEU A 32 -6.45 -3.45 30.52
CA LEU A 32 -5.11 -3.69 29.97
C LEU A 32 -5.17 -4.21 28.53
N LEU A 33 -6.02 -5.22 28.27
CA LEU A 33 -6.22 -5.76 26.91
C LEU A 33 -6.73 -4.70 25.94
N TYR A 34 -7.64 -3.84 26.37
CA TYR A 34 -8.12 -2.72 25.56
C TYR A 34 -6.98 -1.77 25.18
N TYR A 35 -6.13 -1.35 26.13
CA TYR A 35 -4.95 -0.54 25.81
C TYR A 35 -3.97 -1.29 24.89
N GLY A 36 -3.83 -2.61 25.08
CA GLY A 36 -3.07 -3.46 24.17
C GLY A 36 -3.60 -3.43 22.74
N CYS A 37 -4.93 -3.51 22.54
CA CYS A 37 -5.55 -3.37 21.23
C CYS A 37 -5.26 -1.99 20.60
N CYS A 38 -5.39 -0.91 21.36
CA CYS A 38 -5.07 0.44 20.88
C CYS A 38 -3.60 0.55 20.46
N LEU A 39 -2.67 0.10 21.31
CA LEU A 39 -1.24 0.10 21.02
C LEU A 39 -0.92 -0.75 19.79
N HIS A 40 -1.54 -1.92 19.65
CA HIS A 40 -1.36 -2.79 18.49
C HIS A 40 -1.80 -2.11 17.20
N ILE A 41 -2.94 -1.39 17.19
CA ILE A 41 -3.40 -0.63 16.02
C ILE A 41 -2.39 0.47 15.65
N VAL A 42 -1.90 1.22 16.63
CA VAL A 42 -0.89 2.27 16.39
C VAL A 42 0.41 1.65 15.86
N ALA A 43 0.90 0.58 16.48
CA ALA A 43 2.11 -0.11 16.04
C ALA A 43 1.96 -0.68 14.62
N ASN A 44 0.80 -1.25 14.30
CA ASN A 44 0.49 -1.75 12.96
C ASN A 44 0.51 -0.62 11.93
N LEU A 45 -0.13 0.53 12.22
CA LEU A 45 -0.11 1.69 11.34
C LEU A 45 1.32 2.19 11.08
N LEU A 46 2.13 2.32 12.14
CA LEU A 46 3.52 2.76 12.02
C LEU A 46 4.36 1.78 11.21
N ALA A 47 4.22 0.48 11.45
CA ALA A 47 4.91 -0.55 10.70
C ALA A 47 4.49 -0.55 9.22
N THR A 48 3.18 -0.45 8.94
CA THR A 48 2.66 -0.34 7.57
C THR A 48 3.18 0.90 6.88
N ALA A 49 3.20 2.06 7.54
CA ALA A 49 3.76 3.29 6.97
C ALA A 49 5.26 3.15 6.68
N ALA A 50 6.02 2.52 7.58
CA ALA A 50 7.45 2.27 7.38
C ALA A 50 7.72 1.33 6.19
N PHE A 51 6.96 0.22 6.08
CA PHE A 51 7.08 -0.71 4.95
C PHE A 51 6.60 -0.08 3.65
N LEU A 52 5.53 0.72 3.67
CA LEU A 52 5.07 1.47 2.51
C LEU A 52 6.14 2.45 2.03
N TYR A 53 6.75 3.20 2.93
CA TYR A 53 7.84 4.12 2.61
C TYR A 53 9.05 3.37 2.02
N ALA A 54 9.48 2.29 2.68
CA ALA A 54 10.59 1.47 2.21
C ALA A 54 10.29 0.85 0.83
N GLY A 55 9.08 0.34 0.62
CA GLY A 55 8.63 -0.22 -0.66
C GLY A 55 8.58 0.82 -1.77
N ALA A 56 8.05 2.02 -1.47
CA ALA A 56 8.01 3.13 -2.43
C ALA A 56 9.41 3.57 -2.86
N ARG A 57 10.39 3.55 -1.95
CA ARG A 57 11.80 3.87 -2.25
C ARG A 57 12.57 2.73 -2.92
N ASN A 58 12.06 1.50 -2.83
CA ASN A 58 12.68 0.32 -3.44
C ASN A 58 12.05 -0.02 -4.80
N TYR A 59 11.63 1.00 -5.55
CA TYR A 59 10.98 0.82 -6.86
C TYR A 59 11.64 1.69 -7.95
N PRO A 60 12.88 1.35 -8.37
CA PRO A 60 13.64 2.14 -9.35
C PRO A 60 12.96 2.24 -10.72
N GLY A 61 12.08 1.29 -11.07
CA GLY A 61 11.28 1.36 -12.29
C GLY A 61 10.30 2.53 -12.30
N GLY A 62 9.70 2.87 -11.16
CA GLY A 62 8.83 4.05 -11.03
C GLY A 62 9.59 5.35 -11.23
N ASP A 63 10.79 5.46 -10.63
CA ASP A 63 11.67 6.62 -10.82
C ASP A 63 12.12 6.76 -12.28
N ALA A 64 12.44 5.64 -12.95
CA ALA A 64 12.82 5.64 -14.36
C ALA A 64 11.69 6.13 -15.27
N ILE A 65 10.45 5.66 -15.06
CA ILE A 65 9.28 6.11 -15.84
C ILE A 65 8.98 7.58 -15.54
N ALA A 66 9.02 8.01 -14.28
CA ALA A 66 8.82 9.41 -13.91
C ALA A 66 9.86 10.32 -14.57
N HIS A 67 11.13 9.90 -14.57
CA HIS A 67 12.21 10.62 -15.22
C HIS A 67 12.04 10.68 -16.75
N LEU A 68 11.61 9.58 -17.39
CA LEU A 68 11.33 9.54 -18.82
C LEU A 68 10.21 10.53 -19.20
N GLN A 69 9.09 10.48 -18.49
CA GLN A 69 7.95 11.40 -18.70
C GLN A 69 8.41 12.86 -18.56
N TRP A 70 9.14 13.18 -17.48
CA TRP A 70 9.66 14.52 -17.26
C TRP A 70 10.62 14.98 -18.37
N THR A 71 11.51 14.11 -18.82
CA THR A 71 12.53 14.44 -19.84
C THR A 71 11.89 14.69 -21.20
N GLN A 72 10.85 13.93 -21.55
CA GLN A 72 10.16 14.03 -22.84
C GLN A 72 8.95 14.98 -22.81
N ARG A 73 8.76 15.78 -21.74
CA ARG A 73 7.62 16.69 -21.57
C ARG A 73 7.41 17.69 -22.71
N VAL A 74 8.48 18.05 -23.44
CA VAL A 74 8.40 18.97 -24.58
C VAL A 74 7.75 18.29 -25.79
N ASP A 75 7.89 16.98 -25.89
CA ASP A 75 7.32 16.13 -26.93
C ASP A 75 6.05 15.40 -26.45
N ALA A 76 5.39 15.90 -25.40
CA ALA A 76 4.20 15.31 -24.80
C ALA A 76 3.05 15.05 -25.81
N ASN A 77 2.94 15.88 -26.85
CA ASN A 77 1.89 15.76 -27.87
C ASN A 77 2.29 14.93 -29.09
N LYS A 78 3.52 14.38 -29.10
CA LYS A 78 3.99 13.51 -30.18
C LYS A 78 3.71 12.05 -29.82
N PRO A 79 3.44 11.19 -30.83
CA PRO A 79 3.39 9.76 -30.61
C PRO A 79 4.78 9.25 -30.21
N VAL A 80 4.89 8.78 -28.98
CA VAL A 80 6.09 8.17 -28.41
C VAL A 80 5.70 6.81 -27.84
N SER A 81 6.47 5.78 -28.20
CA SER A 81 6.29 4.44 -27.66
C SER A 81 7.43 4.03 -26.75
N VAL A 82 7.08 3.39 -25.63
CA VAL A 82 8.01 2.93 -24.62
C VAL A 82 7.95 1.41 -24.55
N TYR A 83 9.04 0.75 -24.92
CA TYR A 83 9.11 -0.71 -24.81
C TYR A 83 9.25 -1.12 -23.34
N ILE A 84 8.29 -1.94 -22.88
CA ILE A 84 8.31 -2.58 -21.57
C ILE A 84 8.53 -4.08 -21.80
N ASP A 85 9.62 -4.61 -21.26
CA ASP A 85 9.90 -6.04 -21.39
C ASP A 85 8.96 -6.89 -20.51
N ASN A 86 9.01 -8.21 -20.73
CA ASN A 86 8.17 -9.15 -19.98
C ASN A 86 8.45 -9.13 -18.47
N ALA A 87 9.71 -8.96 -18.04
CA ALA A 87 10.04 -8.96 -16.62
C ALA A 87 9.49 -7.73 -15.91
N CYS A 88 9.63 -6.55 -16.52
CA CYS A 88 9.06 -5.29 -16.06
C CYS A 88 7.53 -5.35 -16.00
N ALA A 89 6.87 -5.89 -17.04
CA ALA A 89 5.41 -6.05 -17.05
C ALA A 89 4.93 -7.01 -15.94
N GLN A 90 5.65 -8.10 -15.70
CA GLN A 90 5.31 -9.07 -14.64
C GLN A 90 5.57 -8.55 -13.22
N THR A 91 6.51 -7.61 -13.07
CA THR A 91 6.91 -7.04 -11.76
C THR A 91 6.21 -5.72 -11.43
N GLY A 92 5.19 -5.35 -12.20
CA GLY A 92 4.24 -4.29 -11.84
C GLY A 92 4.36 -2.99 -12.60
N VAL A 93 5.15 -2.93 -13.69
CA VAL A 93 5.05 -1.79 -14.62
C VAL A 93 3.64 -1.74 -15.21
N SER A 94 3.03 -0.56 -15.16
CA SER A 94 1.66 -0.31 -15.62
C SER A 94 1.52 1.12 -16.14
N ARG A 95 0.36 1.41 -16.76
CA ARG A 95 0.08 2.74 -17.34
C ARG A 95 -0.33 3.81 -16.31
N PHE A 96 -0.35 3.51 -15.01
CA PHE A 96 -0.71 4.50 -13.98
C PHE A 96 0.19 5.74 -13.95
N MET A 97 1.43 5.62 -14.43
CA MET A 97 2.42 6.71 -14.50
C MET A 97 2.48 7.37 -15.90
N GLN A 98 1.56 7.03 -16.82
CA GLN A 98 1.48 7.69 -18.12
C GLN A 98 0.83 9.07 -17.95
N LEU A 99 1.57 10.14 -18.27
CA LEU A 99 1.09 11.51 -18.14
C LEU A 99 0.55 12.10 -19.44
N TYR A 100 0.89 11.50 -20.59
CA TYR A 100 0.60 12.05 -21.91
C TYR A 100 -0.25 11.07 -22.75
N ASP A 101 -1.40 11.55 -23.21
CA ASP A 101 -2.38 10.74 -23.96
C ASP A 101 -1.91 10.40 -25.39
N ALA A 102 -1.04 11.24 -25.96
CA ALA A 102 -0.49 11.01 -27.30
C ALA A 102 0.51 9.84 -27.36
N TRP A 103 0.96 9.33 -26.20
CA TRP A 103 1.92 8.22 -26.13
C TRP A 103 1.23 6.87 -26.20
N GLU A 104 1.85 5.94 -26.94
CA GLU A 104 1.32 4.61 -27.28
C GLU A 104 2.15 3.47 -26.69
#